data_AF-A0A660Z9T3-F1
#
_entry.id   AF-A0A660Z9T3-F1
#
_cell.length_a   1.000
_cell.length_b   1.000
_cell.length_c   1.000
_cell.angle_alpha   90.00
_cell.angle_beta   90.00
_cell.angle_gamma   90.00
#
_symmetry.space_group_name_H-M   'P 1'
#
loop_
_entity.id
_entity.type
_entity.pdbx_description
1 polymer ?
#
loop_
_entity_poly.entity_id
_entity_poly.type
_entity_poly.pdbx_seq_one_letter_code
_entity_poly.pdbx_strand_id
1 'polypeptide(L)'
;FEVFEELMESCSGWYIVLNPGERVLSKPAVMGGAVILPTFTPSGDICAYGGSSKLFAIFYKTGTAYREPIFSGNRGVQDIGGGREEIMRETDIGEGVPSSQGIHVGKTGETKGFIQLSTGQIVGLKETLPYNVSSRTLLWREKE
;
A
#
# COMPACT_ATOMS: atom_id res chain seq x y z
N PHE A 1 11.56 6.60 -15.32
CA PHE A 1 10.25 6.58 -14.64
C PHE A 1 9.26 7.46 -15.40
N GLU A 2 9.57 8.73 -15.66
CA GLU A 2 8.68 9.66 -16.40
C GLU A 2 8.27 9.14 -17.79
N VAL A 3 9.21 8.65 -18.61
CA VAL A 3 8.90 8.04 -19.92
C VAL A 3 7.92 6.85 -19.80
N PHE A 4 7.99 6.10 -18.70
CA PHE A 4 7.07 4.99 -18.45
C PHE A 4 5.69 5.48 -18.02
N GLU A 5 5.62 6.57 -17.25
CA GLU A 5 4.33 7.24 -16.96
C GLU A 5 3.67 7.72 -18.26
N GLU A 6 4.41 8.40 -19.14
CA GLU A 6 3.89 8.86 -20.44
C GLU A 6 3.40 7.70 -21.31
N LEU A 7 4.12 6.57 -21.31
CA LEU A 7 3.68 5.37 -22.01
C LEU A 7 2.35 4.84 -21.44
N MET A 8 2.21 4.83 -20.11
CA MET A 8 0.99 4.37 -19.44
C MET A 8 -0.21 5.30 -19.68
N GLU A 9 -0.01 6.59 -19.96
CA GLU A 9 -1.08 7.52 -20.34
C GLU A 9 -1.72 7.18 -21.69
N SER A 10 -1.00 6.48 -22.57
CA SER A 10 -1.56 5.97 -23.83
C SER A 10 -2.38 4.68 -23.67
N CYS A 11 -2.28 4.02 -22.52
CA CYS A 11 -3.03 2.81 -22.19
C CYS A 11 -4.39 3.18 -21.55
N SER A 12 -5.35 2.23 -21.57
CA SER A 12 -6.64 2.41 -20.87
C SER A 12 -6.55 2.25 -19.34
N GLY A 13 -5.34 2.11 -18.80
CA GLY A 13 -5.07 1.87 -17.38
C GLY A 13 -4.15 0.67 -17.15
N TRP A 14 -4.17 0.16 -15.93
CA TRP A 14 -3.38 -0.99 -15.48
C TRP A 14 -4.25 -1.95 -14.66
N TYR A 15 -3.78 -3.18 -14.55
CA TYR A 15 -4.33 -4.17 -13.64
C TYR A 15 -3.17 -4.94 -12.99
N ILE A 16 -3.45 -5.52 -11.83
CA ILE A 16 -2.52 -6.42 -11.15
C ILE A 16 -3.14 -7.81 -11.16
N VAL A 17 -2.35 -8.80 -11.57
CA VAL A 17 -2.71 -10.21 -11.42
C VAL A 17 -2.24 -10.65 -10.04
N LEU A 18 -3.18 -11.02 -9.19
CA LEU A 18 -2.90 -11.58 -7.88
C LEU A 18 -2.58 -13.08 -8.00
N ASN A 19 -1.95 -13.63 -6.97
CA ASN A 19 -1.68 -15.07 -6.94
C ASN A 19 -3.00 -15.87 -6.90
N PRO A 20 -3.00 -17.14 -7.34
CA PRO A 20 -4.19 -17.99 -7.23
C PRO A 20 -4.75 -18.03 -5.81
N GLY A 21 -6.03 -17.69 -5.65
CA GLY A 21 -6.71 -17.65 -4.35
C GLY A 21 -6.54 -16.34 -3.56
N GLU A 22 -5.58 -15.50 -3.95
CA GLU A 22 -5.37 -14.17 -3.37
C GLU A 22 -6.45 -13.19 -3.85
N ARG A 23 -7.00 -12.41 -2.93
CA ARG A 23 -8.14 -11.53 -3.21
C ARG A 23 -8.13 -10.27 -2.35
N VAL A 24 -8.70 -9.21 -2.91
CA VAL A 24 -8.94 -7.95 -2.20
C VAL A 24 -10.33 -8.01 -1.57
N LEU A 25 -10.40 -8.05 -0.24
CA LEU A 25 -11.66 -8.14 0.51
C LEU A 25 -12.09 -6.81 1.13
N SER A 26 -11.16 -5.86 1.26
CA SER A 26 -11.39 -4.56 1.86
C SER A 26 -11.07 -3.44 0.88
N LYS A 27 -11.67 -2.27 1.12
CA LYS A 27 -11.57 -1.14 0.21
C LYS A 27 -10.13 -0.60 0.17
N PRO A 28 -9.54 -0.40 -1.02
CA PRO A 28 -8.26 0.30 -1.17
C PRO A 28 -8.33 1.75 -0.65
N ALA A 29 -7.21 2.23 -0.12
CA ALA A 29 -6.98 3.64 0.18
C ALA A 29 -6.14 4.28 -0.94
N VAL A 30 -6.43 5.53 -1.29
CA VAL A 30 -5.64 6.29 -2.26
C VAL A 30 -5.24 7.61 -1.62
N MET A 31 -3.94 7.86 -1.51
CA MET A 31 -3.42 9.07 -0.87
C MET A 31 -2.04 9.43 -1.43
N GLY A 32 -1.81 10.72 -1.71
CA GLY A 32 -0.49 11.23 -2.12
C GLY A 32 0.13 10.52 -3.32
N GLY A 33 -0.67 10.05 -4.28
CA GLY A 33 -0.20 9.30 -5.45
C GLY A 33 0.06 7.80 -5.20
N ALA A 34 -0.10 7.30 -3.99
CA ALA A 34 -0.08 5.87 -3.69
C ALA A 34 -1.51 5.30 -3.68
N VAL A 35 -1.65 4.09 -4.21
CA VAL A 35 -2.80 3.20 -3.98
C VAL A 35 -2.33 2.13 -3.01
N ILE A 36 -2.98 2.07 -1.85
CA ILE A 36 -2.66 1.12 -0.80
C ILE A 36 -3.83 0.16 -0.68
N LEU A 37 -3.59 -1.12 -0.97
CA LEU A 37 -4.63 -2.13 -1.01
C LEU A 37 -4.14 -3.42 -0.32
N PRO A 38 -4.88 -3.90 0.69
CA PRO A 38 -4.55 -5.15 1.31
C PRO A 38 -5.17 -6.33 0.54
N THR A 39 -4.49 -7.45 0.58
CA THR A 39 -4.87 -8.70 -0.06
C THR A 39 -4.84 -9.81 0.97
N PHE A 40 -5.68 -10.81 0.75
CA PHE A 40 -5.80 -11.98 1.61
C PHE A 40 -5.77 -13.24 0.77
N THR A 41 -4.92 -14.17 1.15
CA THR A 41 -4.85 -15.52 0.61
C THR A 41 -5.34 -16.51 1.68
N PRO A 42 -6.49 -17.16 1.50
CA PRO A 42 -6.98 -18.14 2.45
C PRO A 42 -6.03 -19.34 2.55
N SER A 43 -6.05 -20.04 3.69
CA SER A 43 -5.36 -21.33 3.80
C SER A 43 -5.88 -22.33 2.76
N GLY A 44 -5.00 -23.19 2.26
CA GLY A 44 -5.37 -24.30 1.37
C GLY A 44 -6.08 -25.45 2.10
N ASP A 45 -6.00 -25.49 3.43
CA ASP A 45 -6.71 -26.47 4.24
C ASP A 45 -8.11 -25.93 4.59
N ILE A 46 -9.14 -26.67 4.14
CA ILE A 46 -10.56 -26.34 4.37
C ILE A 46 -10.96 -26.34 5.86
N CYS A 47 -10.19 -27.02 6.70
CA CYS A 47 -10.42 -27.11 8.14
C CYS A 47 -9.61 -26.07 8.93
N ALA A 48 -8.61 -25.45 8.28
CA ALA A 48 -7.83 -24.40 8.91
C ALA A 48 -8.57 -23.06 8.85
N TYR A 49 -8.52 -22.32 9.96
CA TYR A 49 -8.98 -20.94 9.98
C TYR A 49 -7.85 -20.01 9.53
N GLY A 50 -8.20 -18.88 8.94
CA GLY A 50 -7.24 -17.84 8.58
C GLY A 50 -6.64 -17.98 7.17
N GLY A 51 -5.38 -17.59 7.05
CA GLY A 51 -4.69 -17.33 5.79
C GLY A 51 -3.69 -16.19 5.95
N SER A 52 -2.89 -15.93 4.92
CA SER A 52 -1.89 -14.87 4.93
C SER A 52 -2.40 -13.61 4.25
N SER A 53 -1.91 -12.47 4.72
CA SER A 53 -2.24 -11.16 4.18
C SER A 53 -1.00 -10.39 3.77
N LYS A 54 -1.13 -9.71 2.64
CA LYS A 54 -0.14 -8.76 2.14
C LYS A 54 -0.75 -7.37 2.01
N LEU A 55 0.10 -6.37 2.06
CA LEU A 55 -0.26 -5.00 1.74
C LEU A 55 0.52 -4.57 0.51
N PHE A 56 -0.20 -4.17 -0.53
CA PHE A 56 0.39 -3.53 -1.70
C PHE A 56 0.36 -2.02 -1.50
N ALA A 57 1.45 -1.36 -1.87
CA ALA A 57 1.54 0.08 -2.03
C ALA A 57 2.16 0.37 -3.39
N ILE A 58 1.33 0.84 -4.32
CA ILE A 58 1.67 1.01 -5.74
C ILE A 58 1.43 2.44 -6.18
N PHE A 59 2.10 2.85 -7.25
CA PHE A 59 1.89 4.16 -7.85
C PHE A 59 0.62 4.18 -8.69
N TYR A 60 -0.24 5.17 -8.45
CA TYR A 60 -1.60 5.20 -9.00
C TYR A 60 -1.68 5.28 -10.53
N LYS A 61 -0.67 5.87 -11.21
CA LYS A 61 -0.69 5.97 -12.67
C LYS A 61 -0.29 4.66 -13.36
N THR A 62 0.60 3.90 -12.76
CA THR A 62 1.28 2.79 -13.44
C THR A 62 0.92 1.42 -12.87
N GLY A 63 0.42 1.34 -11.63
CA GLY A 63 0.18 0.07 -10.93
C GLY A 63 1.46 -0.67 -10.52
N THR A 64 2.61 0.00 -10.57
CA THR A 64 3.93 -0.56 -10.24
C THR A 64 4.44 -0.04 -8.90
N ALA A 65 5.59 -0.51 -8.45
CA ALA A 65 6.38 0.20 -7.44
C ALA A 65 6.63 1.65 -7.91
N TYR A 66 6.66 2.59 -6.96
CA TYR A 66 7.12 3.96 -7.23
C TYR A 66 8.65 4.00 -7.33
N ARG A 67 9.21 5.05 -7.94
CA ARG A 67 10.67 5.22 -8.08
C ARG A 67 11.42 5.34 -6.75
N GLU A 68 10.71 5.64 -5.67
CA GLU A 68 11.19 5.68 -4.30
C GLU A 68 10.32 4.74 -3.45
N PRO A 69 10.88 4.09 -2.41
CA PRO A 69 10.14 3.13 -1.60
C PRO A 69 9.01 3.80 -0.82
N ILE A 70 7.78 3.29 -1.00
CA ILE A 70 6.63 3.76 -0.22
C ILE A 70 6.70 3.21 1.20
N PHE A 71 7.01 1.93 1.37
CA PHE A 71 7.24 1.35 2.69
C PHE A 71 8.59 1.81 3.24
N SER A 72 8.62 2.25 4.49
CA SER A 72 9.87 2.60 5.15
C SER A 72 10.63 1.37 5.67
N GLY A 73 11.95 1.48 5.77
CA GLY A 73 12.81 0.45 6.36
C GLY A 73 13.03 -0.75 5.44
N ASN A 74 13.24 -1.93 6.04
CA ASN A 74 13.53 -3.18 5.33
C ASN A 74 12.35 -3.77 4.53
N ARG A 75 11.18 -3.11 4.54
CA ARG A 75 9.99 -3.53 3.78
C ARG A 75 9.90 -2.86 2.41
N GLY A 76 10.56 -1.72 2.22
CA GLY A 76 10.48 -0.94 0.98
C GLY A 76 11.53 -1.31 -0.06
N VAL A 77 12.62 -1.95 0.36
CA VAL A 77 13.75 -2.28 -0.50
C VAL A 77 14.23 -3.69 -0.18
N GLN A 78 14.45 -4.50 -1.21
CA GLN A 78 15.01 -5.84 -1.13
C GLN A 78 16.35 -5.91 -1.89
N ASP A 79 17.39 -6.44 -1.25
CA ASP A 79 18.65 -6.77 -1.94
C ASP A 79 18.45 -8.02 -2.80
N ILE A 80 18.60 -7.88 -4.11
CA ILE A 80 18.48 -8.97 -5.08
C ILE A 80 19.83 -9.59 -5.45
N GLY A 81 20.89 -9.21 -4.73
CA GLY A 81 22.24 -9.68 -4.91
C GLY A 81 23.04 -8.90 -5.96
N GLY A 82 24.36 -8.98 -5.86
CA GLY A 82 25.27 -8.27 -6.77
C GLY A 82 25.26 -6.75 -6.59
N GLY A 83 24.90 -6.25 -5.41
CA GLY A 83 24.84 -4.82 -5.09
C GLY A 83 23.65 -4.11 -5.76
N ARG A 84 22.59 -4.85 -6.09
CA ARG A 84 21.37 -4.31 -6.69
C ARG A 84 20.24 -4.40 -5.69
N GLU A 85 19.45 -3.34 -5.63
CA GLU A 85 18.29 -3.22 -4.77
C GLU A 85 17.02 -3.09 -5.62
N GLU A 86 15.97 -3.79 -5.22
CA GLU A 86 14.64 -3.70 -5.82
C GLU A 86 13.67 -2.98 -4.86
N ILE A 87 12.87 -2.07 -5.40
CA ILE A 87 11.85 -1.37 -4.63
C ILE A 87 10.60 -2.25 -4.56
N MET A 88 10.20 -2.58 -3.34
CA MET A 88 9.09 -3.48 -3.08
C MET A 88 7.76 -2.76 -3.22
N ARG A 89 6.84 -3.35 -4.00
CA ARG A 89 5.45 -2.89 -4.15
C ARG A 89 4.48 -3.52 -3.16
N GLU A 90 4.90 -4.59 -2.47
CA GLU A 90 4.10 -5.34 -1.53
C GLU A 90 4.94 -5.79 -0.33
N THR A 91 4.30 -5.96 0.82
CA THR A 91 4.91 -6.51 2.05
C THR A 91 3.92 -7.42 2.75
N ASP A 92 4.42 -8.46 3.41
CA ASP A 92 3.59 -9.27 4.30
C ASP A 92 3.17 -8.47 5.55
N ILE A 93 1.90 -8.61 5.92
CA ILE A 93 1.33 -7.97 7.12
C ILE A 93 0.87 -9.00 8.16
N GLY A 94 0.98 -10.29 7.87
CA GLY A 94 0.73 -11.38 8.83
C GLY A 94 -0.51 -12.19 8.49
N GLU A 95 -1.04 -12.89 9.48
CA GLU A 95 -2.17 -13.79 9.30
C GLU A 95 -3.53 -13.17 9.62
N GLY A 96 -4.55 -13.61 8.90
CA GLY A 96 -5.94 -13.18 9.08
C GLY A 96 -6.38 -12.16 8.05
N VAL A 97 -7.70 -11.95 7.96
CA VAL A 97 -8.31 -11.06 6.97
C VAL A 97 -8.01 -9.60 7.33
N PRO A 98 -7.52 -8.78 6.40
CA PRO A 98 -7.12 -7.41 6.69
C PRO A 98 -8.27 -6.40 6.47
N SER A 99 -8.39 -5.45 7.38
CA SER A 99 -9.26 -4.28 7.21
C SER A 99 -8.73 -3.33 6.13
N SER A 100 -9.52 -2.33 5.73
CA SER A 100 -8.94 -1.18 5.02
C SER A 100 -7.92 -0.48 5.93
N GLN A 101 -6.89 0.09 5.33
CA GLN A 101 -5.88 0.83 6.07
C GLN A 101 -6.40 2.22 6.44
N GLY A 102 -6.24 2.59 7.71
CA GLY A 102 -6.40 3.96 8.18
C GLY A 102 -5.08 4.72 8.04
N ILE A 103 -5.08 5.84 7.33
CA ILE A 103 -3.86 6.63 7.07
C ILE A 103 -3.91 7.93 7.88
N HIS A 104 -2.83 8.21 8.59
CA HIS A 104 -2.61 9.47 9.31
C HIS A 104 -1.35 10.15 8.78
N VAL A 105 -1.49 11.41 8.37
CA VAL A 105 -0.37 12.25 7.94
C VAL A 105 -0.06 13.25 9.05
N GLY A 106 1.13 13.13 9.64
CA GLY A 106 1.59 14.01 10.71
C GLY A 106 2.00 15.39 10.20
N LYS A 107 2.12 16.35 11.13
CA LYS A 107 2.53 17.74 10.84
C LYS A 107 3.91 17.85 10.14
N THR A 108 4.78 16.88 10.38
CA THR A 108 6.12 16.78 9.78
C THR A 108 6.13 16.15 8.38
N GLY A 109 4.96 15.76 7.85
CA GLY A 109 4.84 15.03 6.58
C GLY A 109 5.03 13.53 6.71
N GLU A 110 5.36 13.03 7.91
CA GLU A 110 5.44 11.59 8.16
C GLU A 110 4.06 10.95 8.03
N THR A 111 3.94 9.95 7.17
CA THR A 111 2.70 9.18 7.00
C THR A 111 2.79 7.88 7.77
N LYS A 112 1.74 7.58 8.54
CA LYS A 112 1.58 6.31 9.26
C LYS A 112 0.27 5.66 8.85
N GLY A 113 0.35 4.43 8.40
CA GLY A 113 -0.79 3.59 8.10
C GLY A 113 -1.01 2.56 9.21
N PHE A 114 -2.28 2.32 9.54
CA PHE A 114 -2.68 1.29 10.49
C PHE A 114 -3.66 0.33 9.82
N ILE A 115 -3.40 -0.96 9.96
CA ILE A 115 -4.27 -2.02 9.45
C ILE A 115 -4.54 -3.04 10.54
N GLN A 116 -5.80 -3.46 10.67
CA GLN A 116 -6.20 -4.46 11.65
C GLN A 116 -6.45 -5.79 10.93
N LEU A 117 -5.91 -6.86 11.49
CA LEU A 117 -6.15 -8.22 11.05
C LEU A 117 -7.28 -8.86 11.87
N SER A 118 -7.98 -9.84 11.30
CA SER A 118 -9.03 -10.60 11.99
C SER A 118 -8.55 -11.35 13.24
N THR A 119 -7.24 -11.55 13.39
CA THR A 119 -6.59 -12.08 14.60
C THR A 119 -6.56 -11.08 15.76
N GLY A 120 -6.97 -9.83 15.53
CA GLY A 120 -6.88 -8.74 16.50
C GLY A 120 -5.54 -8.00 16.46
N GLN A 121 -4.57 -8.47 15.67
CA GLN A 121 -3.29 -7.79 15.49
C GLN A 121 -3.48 -6.46 14.75
N ILE A 122 -2.86 -5.40 15.26
CA ILE A 122 -2.77 -4.09 14.59
C ILE A 122 -1.35 -3.94 14.07
N VAL A 123 -1.22 -3.75 12.77
CA VAL A 123 0.07 -3.52 12.09
C VAL A 123 0.18 -2.04 11.77
N GLY A 124 1.16 -1.38 12.38
CA GLY A 124 1.54 0.00 12.08
C GLY A 124 2.66 0.03 11.05
N LEU A 125 2.48 0.80 9.98
CA LEU A 125 3.42 0.95 8.88
C LEU A 125 3.81 2.42 8.76
N LYS A 126 5.11 2.68 8.64
CA LYS A 126 5.61 4.01 8.27
C LYS A 126 5.74 4.06 6.75
N GLU A 127 5.13 5.07 6.14
CA GLU A 127 5.02 5.20 4.71
C GLU A 127 5.51 6.57 4.25
N THR A 128 6.12 6.60 3.07
CA THR A 128 6.52 7.82 2.37
C THR A 128 5.72 7.89 1.08
N LEU A 129 4.80 8.85 0.98
CA LEU A 129 3.91 8.94 -0.17
C LEU A 129 4.62 9.57 -1.37
N PRO A 130 4.32 9.15 -2.61
CA PRO A 130 4.91 9.72 -3.83
C PRO A 130 4.82 11.24 -3.94
N TYR A 131 3.72 11.81 -3.46
CA TYR A 131 3.47 13.25 -3.40
C TYR A 131 3.19 13.68 -1.97
N ASN A 132 3.78 14.81 -1.60
CA ASN A 132 3.58 15.42 -0.29
C ASN A 132 2.12 15.84 -0.12
N VAL A 133 1.44 15.17 0.80
CA VAL A 133 0.13 15.58 1.31
C VAL A 133 0.32 16.27 2.65
N SER A 134 -0.38 17.38 2.84
CA SER A 134 -0.34 18.15 4.08
C SER A 134 -1.75 18.56 4.44
N SER A 135 -2.21 18.18 5.65
CA SER A 135 -3.44 18.73 6.20
C SER A 135 -3.16 20.14 6.72
N ARG A 136 -3.20 21.14 5.83
CA ARG A 136 -3.27 22.53 6.27
C ARG A 136 -4.73 22.91 6.41
N THR A 137 -5.10 23.47 7.56
CA THR A 137 -6.38 24.17 7.68
C THR A 137 -6.30 25.39 6.75
N LEU A 138 -7.02 25.33 5.63
CA LEU A 138 -7.05 26.43 4.66
C LEU A 138 -7.92 27.59 5.17
N LEU A 139 -9.08 27.27 5.75
CA LEU A 139 -9.98 28.22 6.38
C LEU A 139 -10.96 27.44 7.27
N TRP A 140 -11.30 28.01 8.43
CA TRP A 140 -12.53 27.66 9.14
C TRP A 140 -13.48 28.85 9.02
N ARG A 141 -14.69 28.61 8.52
CA ARG A 141 -15.74 29.63 8.46
C ARG A 141 -16.90 29.17 9.31
N GLU A 142 -17.11 29.87 10.42
CA GLU A 142 -18.33 29.77 11.19
C GLU A 142 -19.51 30.30 10.34
N LYS A 143 -20.64 29.62 10.42
CA LYS A 143 -21.86 30.06 9.77
C LYS A 143 -22.65 30.86 10.80
N GLU A 144 -22.80 32.16 10.57
CA GLU A 144 -23.81 32.99 11.27
C GLU A 144 -25.22 32.52 10.94
#